data_AF-A0A4Y2TCA6-F1
#
_entry.id   AF-A0A4Y2TCA6-F1
#
_cell.length_a   1.000
_cell.length_b   1.000
_cell.length_c   1.000
_cell.angle_alpha   90.00
_cell.angle_beta   90.00
_cell.angle_gamma   90.00
#
_symmetry.space_group_name_H-M   'P 1'
#
loop_
_entity.id
_entity.type
_entity.pdbx_description
1 polymer ?
#
loop_
_entity_poly.entity_id
_entity_poly.type
_entity_poly.pdbx_seq_one_letter_code
_entity_poly.pdbx_strand_id
1 'polypeptide(L)'
;MNRIGVSAGIRKTFLQISLYPKDKDYLRFLWYGTDGKLKYYRHFRVVFGVMSSPFLLVSLIQYLLESTLKELNGNPMYKVDIIEQLKKSFYVDNCLASVKNELELQQFIQVASDTLVTRKLELRGW
;
A
#
# COMPACT_ATOMS: atom_id res chain seq x y z
N MET A 1 5.88 -14.98 -23.07
CA MET A 1 6.78 -13.88 -22.66
C MET A 1 5.92 -12.69 -22.31
N ASN A 2 6.13 -12.05 -21.15
CA ASN A 2 5.43 -10.81 -20.82
C ASN A 2 6.04 -9.68 -21.64
N ARG A 3 5.20 -8.80 -22.20
CA ARG A 3 5.61 -7.77 -23.16
C ARG A 3 5.37 -6.35 -22.66
N ILE A 4 4.46 -6.19 -21.70
CA ILE A 4 4.05 -4.90 -21.15
C ILE A 4 4.49 -4.84 -19.68
N GLY A 5 5.30 -3.85 -19.35
CA GLY A 5 5.62 -3.52 -17.96
C GLY A 5 4.53 -2.65 -17.35
N VAL A 6 4.22 -2.87 -16.08
CA VAL A 6 3.20 -2.13 -15.33
C VAL A 6 3.84 -1.58 -14.06
N SER A 7 3.65 -0.30 -13.78
CA SER A 7 4.11 0.33 -12.56
C SER A 7 3.03 1.22 -11.95
N ALA A 8 2.91 1.24 -10.63
CA ALA A 8 2.09 2.19 -9.90
C ALA A 8 2.62 2.36 -8.49
N GLY A 9 2.42 3.54 -7.89
CA GLY A 9 2.72 3.79 -6.48
C GLY A 9 1.44 3.84 -5.63
N ILE A 10 1.54 3.48 -4.35
CA ILE A 10 0.44 3.71 -3.41
C ILE A 10 0.44 5.18 -2.96
N ARG A 11 -0.74 5.81 -2.93
CA ARG A 11 -0.88 7.20 -2.48
C ARG A 11 -0.74 7.32 -0.97
N LYS A 12 0.18 8.19 -0.50
CA LYS A 12 0.34 8.56 0.92
C LYS A 12 0.47 7.33 1.84
N THR A 13 1.29 6.38 1.42
CA THR A 13 1.23 4.99 1.86
C THR A 13 1.33 4.80 3.37
N PHE A 14 2.37 5.32 4.02
CA PHE A 14 2.52 5.20 5.47
C PHE A 14 1.42 5.92 6.26
N LEU A 15 0.88 7.01 5.72
CA LEU A 15 -0.17 7.78 6.38
C LEU A 15 -1.51 7.04 6.44
N GLN A 16 -1.69 5.97 5.66
CA GLN A 16 -2.88 5.11 5.77
C GLN A 16 -2.84 4.22 7.02
N ILE A 17 -1.66 4.01 7.62
CA ILE A 17 -1.46 3.08 8.74
C ILE A 17 -1.54 3.83 10.06
N SER A 18 -2.51 3.48 10.91
CA SER A 18 -2.63 4.02 12.27
C SER A 18 -1.57 3.45 13.20
N LEU A 19 -1.05 4.29 14.10
CA LEU A 19 -0.22 3.83 15.21
C LEU A 19 -1.08 3.38 16.37
N TYR A 20 -0.62 2.33 17.05
CA TYR A 20 -1.20 1.92 18.31
C TYR A 20 -1.04 3.04 19.34
N PRO A 21 -2.01 3.29 20.25
CA PRO A 21 -1.95 4.42 21.18
C PRO A 21 -0.66 4.52 21.98
N LYS A 22 -0.06 3.39 22.39
CA LYS A 22 1.19 3.35 23.15
C LYS A 22 2.42 3.76 22.32
N ASP A 23 2.37 3.66 21.00
CA ASP A 23 3.51 3.92 20.12
C ASP A 23 3.58 5.37 19.62
N LYS A 24 2.49 6.13 19.77
CA LYS A 24 2.37 7.53 19.30
C LYS A 24 3.40 8.45 19.95
N ASP A 25 3.84 8.12 21.16
CA ASP A 25 4.77 8.94 21.92
C ASP A 25 6.22 8.83 21.42
N TYR A 26 6.56 7.77 20.69
CA TYR A 26 7.88 7.63 20.05
C TYR A 26 8.02 8.49 18.78
N LEU A 27 6.92 8.96 18.20
CA LEU A 27 6.92 9.80 17.00
C LEU A 27 6.55 11.25 17.33
N ARG A 28 7.06 11.75 18.46
CA ARG A 28 6.96 13.16 18.82
C ARG A 28 8.04 13.96 18.09
N PHE A 29 7.70 15.18 17.70
CA PHE A 29 8.67 16.13 17.16
C PHE A 29 8.41 17.52 17.74
N LEU A 30 9.48 18.29 17.83
CA LEU A 30 9.42 19.68 18.24
C LEU A 30 9.16 20.56 17.03
N TRP A 31 8.41 21.64 17.24
CA TRP A 31 8.11 22.64 16.23
C TRP A 31 8.21 24.02 16.84
N TYR A 32 8.96 24.90 16.19
CA TYR A 32 9.03 26.30 16.59
C TYR A 32 7.94 27.07 15.87
N GLY A 33 6.94 27.54 16.62
CA GLY A 33 5.81 28.28 16.07
C GLY A 33 6.20 29.68 15.61
N THR A 34 5.39 30.25 14.71
CA THR A 34 5.51 31.66 14.30
C THR A 34 5.26 32.64 15.45
N ASP A 35 4.68 32.16 16.55
CA ASP A 35 4.49 32.87 17.81
C ASP A 35 5.75 32.85 18.71
N GLY A 36 6.88 32.32 18.23
CA GLY A 36 8.12 32.19 18.97
C GLY A 36 8.09 31.12 20.07
N LYS A 37 7.02 30.31 20.13
CA LYS A 37 6.84 29.28 21.16
C LYS A 37 7.26 27.91 20.63
N LEU A 38 8.06 27.21 21.43
CA LEU A 38 8.37 25.81 21.20
C LEU A 38 7.12 24.97 21.53
N LYS A 39 6.67 24.17 20.55
CA LYS A 39 5.54 23.25 20.65
C LYS A 39 6.04 21.84 20.39
N TYR A 40 5.32 20.84 20.89
CA TYR A 40 5.53 19.46 20.48
C TYR A 40 4.26 18.92 19.82
N TYR A 41 4.46 18.12 18.79
CA TYR A 41 3.41 17.39 18.08
C TYR A 41 3.72 15.90 18.14
N ARG A 42 2.70 15.08 17.88
CA ARG A 42 2.84 13.64 17.80
C ARG A 42 2.16 13.14 16.55
N HIS A 43 2.82 12.24 15.81
CA HIS A 43 2.17 11.58 14.69
C HIS A 43 1.20 10.50 15.18
N PHE A 44 0.07 10.37 14.49
CA PHE A 44 -0.94 9.34 14.75
C PHE A 44 -0.88 8.20 13.72
N ARG A 45 -0.04 8.39 12.69
CA ARG A 45 0.14 7.49 11.56
C ARG A 45 1.62 7.17 11.40
N VAL A 46 1.93 6.04 10.79
CA VAL A 46 3.30 5.69 10.42
C VAL A 46 3.89 6.80 9.54
N VAL A 47 5.16 7.15 9.76
CA VAL A 47 5.82 8.27 9.08
C VAL A 47 6.98 7.80 8.23
N PHE A 48 7.39 8.63 7.28
CA PHE A 48 8.61 8.42 6.51
C PHE A 48 9.84 8.54 7.40
N GLY A 49 10.89 7.79 7.10
CA GLY A 49 12.20 7.89 7.79
C GLY A 49 12.34 7.04 9.06
N VAL A 50 11.26 6.40 9.54
CA VAL A 50 11.36 5.40 10.62
C VAL A 50 11.70 4.04 10.04
N MET A 51 12.75 3.40 10.58
CA MET A 51 13.29 2.12 10.11
C MET A 51 12.23 1.02 9.93
N SER A 52 11.26 0.93 10.83
CA SER A 52 10.21 -0.10 10.78
C SER A 52 9.08 0.18 9.79
N SER A 53 8.99 1.38 9.21
CA SER A 53 7.86 1.78 8.36
C SER A 53 7.72 0.95 7.09
N PRO A 54 8.81 0.65 6.34
CA PRO A 54 8.72 -0.24 5.19
C PRO A 54 8.20 -1.63 5.55
N PHE A 55 8.66 -2.20 6.67
CA PHE A 55 8.19 -3.50 7.15
C PHE A 55 6.69 -3.47 7.47
N LEU A 56 6.23 -2.48 8.25
CA LEU A 56 4.81 -2.35 8.60
C LEU A 56 3.92 -2.26 7.37
N LEU A 57 4.35 -1.54 6.35
CA LEU A 57 3.63 -1.43 5.10
C LEU A 57 3.57 -2.75 4.34
N VAL A 58 4.73 -3.40 4.11
CA VAL A 58 4.80 -4.64 3.35
C VAL A 58 3.98 -5.73 4.04
N SER A 59 4.09 -5.87 5.36
CA SER A 59 3.30 -6.82 6.15
C SER A 59 1.80 -6.54 6.05
N LEU A 60 1.39 -5.27 6.09
CA LEU A 60 -0.02 -4.89 5.90
C LEU A 60 -0.51 -5.28 4.51
N ILE A 61 0.21 -4.95 3.44
CA ILE A 61 -0.18 -5.30 2.06
C ILE A 61 -0.31 -6.82 1.92
N GLN A 62 0.67 -7.60 2.40
CA GLN A 62 0.61 -9.06 2.34
C GLN A 62 -0.61 -9.61 3.08
N TYR A 63 -0.84 -9.16 4.31
CA TYR A 63 -2.00 -9.57 5.10
C TYR A 63 -3.33 -9.25 4.40
N LEU A 64 -3.45 -8.07 3.81
CA LEU A 64 -4.65 -7.63 3.09
C LEU A 64 -4.92 -8.49 1.86
N LEU A 65 -3.89 -8.76 1.04
CA LEU A 65 -4.03 -9.59 -0.16
C LEU A 65 -4.34 -11.05 0.19
N GLU A 66 -3.71 -11.60 1.23
CA GLU A 66 -4.03 -12.94 1.72
C GLU A 66 -5.45 -13.05 2.26
N SER A 67 -5.92 -12.04 2.99
CA SER A 67 -7.30 -11.99 3.48
C SER A 67 -8.28 -11.91 2.32
N THR A 68 -7.98 -11.09 1.31
CA THR A 68 -8.77 -10.98 0.09
C THR A 68 -8.86 -12.32 -0.64
N LEU A 69 -7.74 -13.05 -0.79
CA LEU A 69 -7.73 -14.38 -1.40
C LEU A 69 -8.63 -15.37 -0.67
N LYS A 70 -8.68 -15.32 0.67
CA LYS A 70 -9.57 -16.17 1.47
C LYS A 70 -11.05 -15.79 1.30
N GLU A 71 -11.34 -14.51 1.11
CA GLU A 71 -12.71 -13.99 0.91
C GLU A 71 -13.27 -14.33 -0.49
N LEU A 72 -12.41 -14.60 -1.48
CA LEU A 72 -12.80 -14.79 -2.88
C LEU A 72 -13.49 -16.12 -3.21
N ASN A 73 -13.93 -16.92 -2.23
CA ASN A 73 -14.62 -18.20 -2.45
C ASN A 73 -15.75 -18.09 -3.51
N GLY A 74 -15.50 -18.64 -4.71
CA GLY A 74 -16.45 -18.63 -5.85
C GLY A 74 -16.25 -17.53 -6.90
N ASN A 75 -15.22 -16.68 -6.78
CA ASN A 75 -14.89 -15.67 -7.80
C ASN A 75 -14.20 -16.26 -9.03
N PRO A 76 -14.17 -15.53 -10.17
CA PRO A 76 -13.48 -15.99 -11.37
C PRO A 76 -11.99 -16.25 -11.13
N MET A 77 -11.47 -17.36 -11.66
CA MET A 77 -10.06 -17.78 -11.49
C MET A 77 -9.07 -16.66 -11.85
N TYR A 78 -9.34 -15.89 -12.92
CA TYR A 78 -8.45 -14.81 -13.35
C TYR A 78 -8.23 -13.73 -12.27
N LYS A 79 -9.21 -13.48 -11.38
CA LYS A 79 -9.03 -12.53 -10.27
C LYS A 79 -8.07 -13.07 -9.23
N VAL A 80 -8.15 -14.37 -8.93
CA VAL A 80 -7.25 -15.05 -8.00
C VAL A 80 -5.82 -14.98 -8.53
N ASP A 81 -5.62 -15.31 -9.81
CA ASP A 81 -4.32 -15.24 -10.47
C ASP A 81 -3.70 -13.83 -10.43
N ILE A 82 -4.52 -12.79 -10.70
CA ILE A 82 -4.06 -11.40 -10.65
C ILE A 82 -3.70 -10.97 -9.24
N ILE A 83 -4.45 -11.37 -8.21
CA ILE A 83 -4.16 -11.00 -6.82
C ILE A 83 -2.91 -11.73 -6.31
N GLU A 84 -2.70 -12.98 -6.70
CA GLU A 84 -1.46 -13.72 -6.45
C GLU A 84 -0.26 -13.06 -7.14
N GLN A 85 -0.43 -12.57 -8.38
CA GLN A 85 0.60 -11.79 -9.06
C GLN A 85 0.86 -10.46 -8.33
N LEU A 86 -0.19 -9.71 -7.99
CA LEU A 86 -0.11 -8.43 -7.29
C LEU A 86 0.64 -8.56 -5.96
N LYS A 87 0.41 -9.64 -5.21
CA LYS A 87 1.11 -9.95 -3.96
C LYS A 87 2.63 -10.01 -4.12
N LYS A 88 3.10 -10.48 -5.29
CA LYS A 88 4.53 -10.59 -5.63
C LYS A 88 5.08 -9.35 -6.33
N SER A 89 4.24 -8.35 -6.59
CA SER A 89 4.58 -7.18 -7.41
C SER A 89 5.03 -5.97 -6.59
N PHE A 90 5.02 -6.02 -5.25
CA PHE A 90 5.35 -4.85 -4.43
C PHE A 90 6.83 -4.80 -4.00
N TYR A 91 7.46 -3.66 -4.25
CA TYR A 91 8.66 -3.21 -3.54
C TYR A 91 8.30 -2.01 -2.67
N VAL A 92 8.13 -2.25 -1.36
CA VAL A 92 7.62 -1.28 -0.38
C VAL A 92 6.27 -0.71 -0.82
N ASP A 93 6.22 0.50 -1.37
CA ASP A 93 5.00 1.18 -1.83
C ASP A 93 4.84 1.18 -3.37
N ASN A 94 5.83 0.68 -4.10
CA ASN A 94 5.80 0.60 -5.56
C ASN A 94 5.35 -0.78 -6.02
N CYS A 95 4.27 -0.83 -6.80
CA CYS A 95 3.85 -1.99 -7.56
C CYS A 95 4.61 -2.01 -8.90
N LEU A 96 5.23 -3.14 -9.22
CA LEU A 96 5.93 -3.44 -10.46
C LEU A 96 5.54 -4.85 -10.92
N ALA A 97 4.88 -4.92 -12.07
CA ALA A 97 4.40 -6.16 -12.66
C ALA A 97 4.68 -6.19 -14.16
N SER A 98 4.43 -7.34 -14.79
CA SER A 98 4.43 -7.43 -16.25
C SER A 98 3.33 -8.38 -16.73
N VAL A 99 2.76 -8.09 -17.89
CA VAL A 99 1.62 -8.82 -18.49
C VAL A 99 1.87 -9.05 -19.98
N LYS A 100 1.08 -9.94 -20.60
CA LYS A 100 1.33 -10.38 -21.98
C LYS A 100 0.73 -9.47 -23.04
N ASN A 101 -0.43 -8.88 -22.77
CA ASN A 101 -1.23 -8.13 -23.73
C ASN A 101 -2.10 -7.07 -23.03
N GLU A 102 -2.76 -6.22 -23.83
CA GLU A 102 -3.58 -5.12 -23.32
C GLU A 102 -4.79 -5.58 -22.51
N LEU A 103 -5.39 -6.73 -22.83
CA LEU A 103 -6.50 -7.27 -22.05
C LEU A 103 -6.05 -7.62 -20.62
N GLU A 104 -4.93 -8.34 -20.49
CA GLU A 104 -4.35 -8.66 -19.17
C GLU A 104 -3.92 -7.38 -18.43
N LEU A 105 -3.44 -6.35 -19.13
CA LEU A 105 -3.13 -5.04 -18.54
C LEU A 105 -4.36 -4.39 -17.91
N GLN A 106 -5.45 -4.28 -18.67
CA GLN A 106 -6.69 -3.66 -18.19
C GLN A 106 -7.27 -4.45 -17.01
N GLN A 107 -7.24 -5.79 -17.08
CA GLN A 107 -7.67 -6.65 -15.99
C GLN A 107 -6.80 -6.47 -14.74
N PHE A 108 -5.47 -6.41 -14.90
CA PHE A 108 -4.55 -6.20 -13.78
C PHE A 108 -4.80 -4.86 -13.10
N ILE A 109 -4.86 -3.77 -13.88
CA ILE A 109 -5.12 -2.41 -13.35
C ILE A 109 -6.45 -2.37 -12.59
N GLN A 110 -7.51 -2.92 -13.17
CA GLN A 110 -8.84 -2.91 -12.57
C GLN A 110 -8.87 -3.70 -11.26
N VAL A 111 -8.44 -4.96 -11.30
CA VAL A 111 -8.48 -5.84 -10.11
C VAL A 111 -7.54 -5.33 -9.02
N ALA A 112 -6.35 -4.83 -9.36
CA ALA A 112 -5.43 -4.29 -8.37
C ALA A 112 -5.97 -3.02 -7.70
N SER A 113 -6.53 -2.10 -8.50
CA SER A 113 -7.14 -0.87 -8.00
C SER A 113 -8.34 -1.18 -7.10
N ASP A 114 -9.26 -2.03 -7.56
CA ASP A 114 -10.45 -2.43 -6.80
C ASP A 114 -10.09 -3.12 -5.48
N THR A 115 -9.11 -4.03 -5.52
CA THR A 115 -8.67 -4.76 -4.33
C THR A 115 -8.12 -3.81 -3.28
N LEU A 116 -7.19 -2.92 -3.66
CA LEU A 116 -6.49 -2.08 -2.68
C LEU A 116 -7.31 -0.86 -2.23
N VAL A 117 -8.21 -0.34 -3.07
CA VAL A 117 -9.07 0.79 -2.68
C VAL A 117 -10.03 0.43 -1.54
N THR A 118 -10.49 -0.83 -1.46
CA THR A 118 -11.34 -1.32 -0.35
C THR A 118 -10.66 -1.18 1.02
N ARG A 119 -9.33 -1.03 1.04
CA ARG A 119 -8.50 -0.86 2.24
C ARG A 119 -7.79 0.50 2.27
N LYS A 120 -8.25 1.47 1.46
CA LYS A 120 -7.74 2.84 1.34
C LYS A 120 -6.30 2.94 0.80
N LEU A 121 -5.79 1.88 0.17
CA LEU A 121 -4.48 1.86 -0.48
C LEU A 121 -4.65 2.19 -1.97
N GLU A 122 -4.98 3.44 -2.28
CA GLU A 122 -5.22 3.90 -3.65
C GLU A 122 -3.92 3.82 -4.50
N LEU A 123 -3.92 3.02 -5.57
CA LEU A 123 -2.85 2.98 -6.56
C LEU A 123 -2.93 4.19 -7.51
N ARG A 124 -1.76 4.70 -7.92
CA ARG A 124 -1.64 5.88 -8.79
C ARG A 124 -0.45 5.77 -9.73
N GLY A 125 -0.53 6.52 -10.83
CA GLY A 125 0.59 6.68 -11.77
C GLY A 125 0.82 5.43 -12.63
N TRP A 126 -0.27 4.75 -13.02
CA TRP A 126 -0.26 3.70 -14.04
C TRP A 126 0.40 4.16 -15.34
#